data_AF-A0A2N2G7Z9-F1
#
_entry.id   AF-A0A2N2G7Z9-F1
#
_cell.length_a   1.000
_cell.length_b   1.000
_cell.length_c   1.000
_cell.angle_alpha   90.00
_cell.angle_beta   90.00
_cell.angle_gamma   90.00
#
_symmetry.space_group_name_H-M   'P 1'
#
loop_
_entity.id
_entity.type
_entity.pdbx_description
1 polymer ?
#
loop_
_entity_poly.entity_id
_entity_poly.type
_entity_poly.pdbx_seq_one_letter_code
_entity_poly.pdbx_strand_id
1 'polypeptide(L)'
;YFYSIEKITLEGEKIYFGVDESLSGQKAPEDIKDPKSDEVIVKKGRKLTKPLLKKVMDAGVKRVAVKEADLTGKILSSDVHDPATGEILFRCNEELPLNGLEIAQEKGVKELKFIHIDEDLDNASIRDTLLMDHIESAEDAIMEIYRRLRPSNPPTPETAAKFFSSLFFEPETYDLSDVGRAKMNYKLRLNVSTDLTVLRNEDILASVKYLIDLKNGLGECSVDDIDHLGNRRVRSVGELIENQYRIGLVRMERAIKEKMSLQDIETMMPHDLINAKPVSAVVNEFFGSSQLSQFMDQTNPLSEITHKRRLSALGPGGLTRERAGFEVRDVHSTHYGRICPVETPEGPNIGLIVSLSTYARVNEFGFIETPYRLVDNGKVSDEVKFMTAIEEENEMIAPADRPLDKKGKFEEELISVRRGSDFVSAIPTDIKMMDVAPNQMVSVAAA
;
A
#
# COMPACT_ATOMS: atom_id res chain seq x y z
N TYR A 1 2.74 -7.04 17.43
CA TYR A 1 2.61 -6.22 16.21
C TYR A 1 1.19 -6.26 15.67
N PHE A 2 0.66 -7.45 15.36
CA PHE A 2 -0.73 -7.62 14.92
C PHE A 2 -1.75 -7.53 16.05
N TYR A 3 -1.36 -7.93 17.26
CA TYR A 3 -2.23 -7.95 18.43
C TYR A 3 -1.77 -6.98 19.52
N SER A 4 -2.74 -6.51 20.29
CA SER A 4 -2.56 -5.95 21.62
C SER A 4 -2.21 -7.06 22.61
N ILE A 5 -1.20 -6.84 23.45
CA ILE A 5 -0.73 -7.82 24.43
C ILE A 5 -1.14 -7.38 25.82
N GLU A 6 -1.93 -8.21 26.48
CA GLU A 6 -2.34 -8.03 27.86
C GLU A 6 -1.29 -8.62 28.79
N LYS A 7 -0.85 -7.85 29.79
CA LYS A 7 0.10 -8.33 30.81
C LYS A 7 -0.62 -8.63 32.11
N ILE A 8 -0.40 -9.83 32.62
CA ILE A 8 -0.97 -10.32 33.86
C ILE A 8 0.15 -10.65 34.82
N THR A 9 0.11 -10.02 36.00
CA THR A 9 1.05 -10.30 37.09
C THR A 9 0.39 -11.17 38.14
N LEU A 10 1.06 -12.25 38.53
CA LEU A 10 0.66 -13.18 39.57
C LEU A 10 1.36 -12.80 40.90
N GLU A 11 0.59 -12.40 41.92
CA GLU A 11 1.11 -12.09 43.27
C GLU A 11 0.34 -12.91 44.32
N GLY A 12 0.85 -14.11 44.64
CA GLY A 12 0.17 -15.05 45.53
C GLY A 12 -1.14 -15.55 44.91
N GLU A 13 -2.23 -15.52 45.69
CA GLU A 13 -3.59 -15.88 45.21
C GLU A 13 -4.27 -14.76 44.38
N LYS A 14 -3.63 -13.59 44.22
CA LYS A 14 -4.25 -12.45 43.52
C LYS A 14 -3.64 -12.24 42.15
N ILE A 15 -4.53 -12.08 41.16
CA ILE A 15 -4.17 -11.88 39.76
C ILE A 15 -4.49 -10.44 39.36
N TYR A 16 -3.53 -9.78 38.73
CA TYR A 16 -3.65 -8.37 38.35
C TYR A 16 -3.42 -8.16 36.86
N PHE A 17 -4.31 -7.42 36.20
CA PHE A 17 -4.09 -6.85 34.87
C PHE A 17 -3.30 -5.56 34.96
N GLY A 18 -2.25 -5.44 34.14
CA GLY A 18 -1.62 -4.15 33.88
C GLY A 18 -2.58 -3.23 33.12
N VAL A 19 -2.81 -2.02 33.63
CA VAL A 19 -3.61 -1.02 32.91
C VAL A 19 -2.72 -0.29 31.90
N ASP A 20 -2.93 -0.56 30.62
CA ASP A 20 -2.29 0.13 29.52
C ASP A 20 -3.30 0.45 28.40
N GLU A 21 -2.86 1.12 27.34
CA GLU A 21 -3.72 1.50 26.21
C GLU A 21 -4.28 0.27 25.47
N SER A 22 -3.72 -0.93 25.72
CA SER A 22 -4.12 -2.19 25.10
C SER A 22 -5.47 -2.70 25.60
N LEU A 23 -5.95 -2.20 26.75
CA LEU A 23 -7.29 -2.51 27.31
C LEU A 23 -8.44 -1.77 26.60
N SER A 24 -8.16 -0.94 25.60
CA SER A 24 -9.21 -0.18 24.90
C SER A 24 -10.13 -1.12 24.15
N GLY A 25 -11.43 -1.06 24.43
CA GLY A 25 -12.44 -1.96 23.85
C GLY A 25 -12.84 -3.12 24.75
N GLN A 26 -12.20 -3.32 25.90
CA GLN A 26 -12.50 -4.46 26.78
C GLN A 26 -13.59 -4.18 27.79
N LYS A 27 -14.33 -5.22 28.19
CA LYS A 27 -15.24 -5.12 29.33
C LYS A 27 -14.43 -5.16 30.63
N ALA A 28 -14.71 -4.24 31.54
CA ALA A 28 -14.06 -4.24 32.85
C ALA A 28 -14.40 -5.56 33.61
N PRO A 29 -13.41 -6.37 34.00
CA PRO A 29 -13.63 -7.66 34.67
C PRO A 29 -14.23 -7.48 36.08
N GLU A 30 -13.85 -6.39 36.75
CA GLU A 30 -14.44 -5.94 38.02
C GLU A 30 -14.67 -4.42 38.01
N ASP A 31 -15.31 -3.92 39.07
CA ASP A 31 -15.50 -2.48 39.28
C ASP A 31 -14.12 -1.82 39.48
N ILE A 32 -13.72 -0.96 38.54
CA ILE A 32 -12.48 -0.20 38.62
C ILE A 32 -12.75 1.04 39.45
N LYS A 33 -12.09 1.14 40.60
CA LYS A 33 -12.22 2.27 41.53
C LYS A 33 -11.01 3.21 41.48
N ASP A 34 -11.25 4.47 41.78
CA ASP A 34 -10.20 5.47 41.98
C ASP A 34 -9.46 5.17 43.32
N PRO A 35 -8.13 5.01 43.31
CA PRO A 35 -7.36 4.76 44.53
C PRO A 35 -7.37 5.94 45.52
N LYS A 36 -7.76 7.15 45.10
CA LYS A 36 -7.82 8.35 45.94
C LYS A 36 -9.22 8.68 46.47
N SER A 37 -10.28 8.35 45.72
CA SER A 37 -11.66 8.70 46.12
C SER A 37 -12.55 7.50 46.47
N ASP A 38 -12.09 6.26 46.23
CA ASP A 38 -12.90 5.01 46.34
C ASP A 38 -14.18 5.03 45.48
N GLU A 39 -14.31 5.98 44.55
CA GLU A 39 -15.40 6.06 43.60
C GLU A 39 -15.19 5.09 42.43
N VAL A 40 -16.27 4.43 41.99
CA VAL A 40 -16.24 3.50 40.85
C VAL A 40 -16.18 4.30 39.55
N ILE A 41 -15.04 4.25 38.88
CA ILE A 41 -14.79 4.89 37.58
C ILE A 41 -15.47 4.09 36.46
N VAL A 42 -15.33 2.76 36.51
CA VAL A 42 -15.89 1.84 35.51
C VAL A 42 -16.55 0.68 36.22
N LYS A 43 -17.84 0.45 35.94
CA LYS A 43 -18.58 -0.72 36.45
C LYS A 43 -18.18 -1.98 35.70
N LYS A 44 -18.22 -3.11 36.40
CA LYS A 44 -18.04 -4.47 35.85
C LYS A 44 -18.90 -4.66 34.60
N GLY A 45 -18.30 -5.23 33.56
CA GLY A 45 -18.94 -5.52 32.28
C GLY A 45 -19.03 -4.34 31.30
N ARG A 46 -18.63 -3.12 31.70
CA ARG A 46 -18.66 -1.94 30.82
C ARG A 46 -17.43 -1.88 29.91
N LYS A 47 -17.65 -1.60 28.62
CA LYS A 47 -16.58 -1.45 27.61
C LYS A 47 -15.71 -0.22 27.91
N LEU A 48 -14.40 -0.42 27.98
CA LEU A 48 -13.37 0.59 28.23
C LEU A 48 -13.11 1.37 26.93
N THR A 49 -13.87 2.44 26.69
CA THR A 49 -13.58 3.33 25.56
C THR A 49 -12.34 4.18 25.84
N LYS A 50 -11.63 4.64 24.78
CA LYS A 50 -10.45 5.53 24.90
C LYS A 50 -10.59 6.66 25.95
N PRO A 51 -11.71 7.40 26.04
CA PRO A 51 -11.88 8.43 27.08
C PRO A 51 -12.04 7.88 28.50
N LEU A 52 -12.68 6.72 28.69
CA LEU A 52 -12.78 6.06 30.01
C LEU A 52 -11.42 5.53 30.46
N LEU A 53 -10.64 4.98 29.53
CA LEU A 53 -9.34 4.42 29.80
C LEU A 53 -8.31 5.51 30.17
N LYS A 54 -8.37 6.68 29.51
CA LYS A 54 -7.64 7.88 29.95
C LYS A 54 -7.99 8.29 31.38
N LYS A 55 -9.28 8.31 31.75
CA LYS A 55 -9.69 8.62 33.13
C LYS A 55 -9.12 7.63 34.15
N VAL A 56 -9.07 6.33 33.82
CA VAL A 56 -8.50 5.29 34.69
C VAL A 56 -6.98 5.48 34.84
N MET A 57 -6.28 5.83 33.76
CA MET A 57 -4.85 6.14 33.79
C MET A 57 -4.54 7.43 34.57
N ASP A 58 -5.33 8.49 34.37
CA ASP A 58 -5.20 9.77 35.06
C ASP A 58 -5.48 9.64 36.56
N ALA A 59 -6.37 8.71 36.95
CA ALA A 59 -6.61 8.32 38.34
C ALA A 59 -5.44 7.53 38.96
N GLY A 60 -4.44 7.12 38.18
CA GLY A 60 -3.24 6.42 38.64
C GLY A 60 -3.44 4.93 38.92
N VAL A 61 -4.51 4.31 38.40
CA VAL A 61 -4.75 2.87 38.53
C VAL A 61 -3.76 2.14 37.62
N LYS A 62 -2.76 1.46 38.22
CA LYS A 62 -1.77 0.68 37.47
C LYS A 62 -2.14 -0.79 37.31
N ARG A 63 -2.99 -1.31 38.20
CA ARG A 63 -3.34 -2.73 38.29
C ARG A 63 -4.81 -2.91 38.65
N VAL A 64 -5.50 -3.83 37.96
CA VAL A 64 -6.89 -4.22 38.26
C VAL A 64 -6.93 -5.69 38.64
N ALA A 65 -7.56 -6.03 39.77
CA ALA A 65 -7.70 -7.40 40.23
C ALA A 65 -8.69 -8.17 39.34
N VAL A 66 -8.37 -9.41 38.98
CA VAL A 66 -9.21 -10.26 38.12
C VAL A 66 -9.34 -11.66 38.69
N LYS A 67 -10.47 -12.31 38.40
CA LYS A 67 -10.77 -13.67 38.84
C LYS A 67 -10.19 -14.68 37.87
N GLU A 68 -9.82 -15.84 38.40
CA GLU A 68 -9.29 -16.96 37.62
C GLU A 68 -10.23 -17.39 36.49
N ALA A 69 -11.55 -17.34 36.71
CA ALA A 69 -12.56 -17.71 35.73
C ALA A 69 -12.54 -16.83 34.45
N ASP A 70 -12.06 -15.59 34.54
CA ASP A 70 -11.99 -14.66 33.40
C ASP A 70 -10.71 -14.87 32.55
N LEU A 71 -9.81 -15.76 32.99
CA LEU A 71 -8.52 -16.07 32.33
C LEU A 71 -8.56 -17.39 31.57
N THR A 72 -9.48 -18.27 31.94
CA THR A 72 -9.69 -19.55 31.27
C THR A 72 -10.07 -19.34 29.81
N GLY A 73 -9.34 -19.96 28.89
CA GLY A 73 -9.54 -19.81 27.44
C GLY A 73 -8.86 -18.59 26.81
N LYS A 74 -8.11 -17.77 27.59
CA LYS A 74 -7.23 -16.75 27.00
C LYS A 74 -6.01 -17.42 26.35
N ILE A 75 -5.52 -16.80 25.28
CA ILE A 75 -4.45 -17.33 24.43
C ILE A 75 -3.13 -16.65 24.80
N LEU A 76 -2.06 -17.44 24.93
CA LEU A 76 -0.74 -16.93 25.29
C LEU A 76 -0.05 -16.23 24.10
N SER A 77 0.62 -15.11 24.37
CA SER A 77 1.35 -14.34 23.35
C SER A 77 2.81 -14.75 23.16
N SER A 78 3.36 -15.53 24.09
CA SER A 78 4.76 -15.95 24.11
C SER A 78 4.91 -17.24 24.89
N ASP A 79 5.96 -18.00 24.60
CA ASP A 79 6.32 -19.18 25.37
C ASP A 79 6.53 -18.82 26.86
N VAL A 80 5.94 -19.64 27.73
CA VAL A 80 6.08 -19.49 29.19
C VAL A 80 7.07 -20.53 29.66
N HIS A 81 8.20 -20.06 30.19
CA HIS A 81 9.27 -20.92 30.69
C HIS A 81 9.18 -21.09 32.21
N ASP A 82 9.57 -22.26 32.69
CA ASP A 82 9.82 -22.50 34.11
C ASP A 82 11.05 -21.68 34.55
N PRO A 83 10.94 -20.78 35.54
CA PRO A 83 12.06 -19.98 36.03
C PRO A 83 13.21 -20.82 36.60
N ALA A 84 12.95 -22.05 37.05
CA ALA A 84 13.94 -22.92 37.68
C ALA A 84 14.64 -23.86 36.68
N THR A 85 13.91 -24.42 35.71
CA THR A 85 14.45 -25.42 34.76
C THR A 85 14.69 -24.87 33.36
N GLY A 86 14.03 -23.77 33.00
CA GLY A 86 14.03 -23.21 31.63
C GLY A 86 13.17 -24.00 30.64
N GLU A 87 12.51 -25.08 31.06
CA GLU A 87 11.62 -25.87 30.21
C GLU A 87 10.37 -25.05 29.85
N ILE A 88 9.83 -25.29 28.64
CA ILE A 88 8.61 -24.63 28.16
C ILE A 88 7.41 -25.28 28.87
N LEU A 89 6.71 -24.52 29.70
CA LEU A 89 5.48 -24.93 30.39
C LEU A 89 4.28 -24.84 29.46
N PHE A 90 4.18 -23.74 28.72
CA PHE A 90 3.09 -23.48 27.77
C PHE A 90 3.68 -22.85 26.50
N ARG A 91 3.23 -23.31 25.33
CA ARG A 91 3.70 -22.73 24.06
C ARG A 91 2.91 -21.48 23.69
N CYS A 92 3.54 -20.61 22.92
CA CYS A 92 2.91 -19.46 22.28
C CYS A 92 1.72 -19.91 21.44
N ASN A 93 0.67 -19.08 21.40
CA ASN A 93 -0.56 -19.30 20.62
C ASN A 93 -1.45 -20.47 21.10
N GLU A 94 -1.14 -21.10 22.23
CA GLU A 94 -2.01 -22.09 22.88
C GLU A 94 -2.99 -21.41 23.86
N GLU A 95 -4.15 -22.03 24.04
CA GLU A 95 -5.12 -21.63 25.07
C GLU A 95 -4.63 -22.10 26.45
N LEU A 96 -4.77 -21.24 27.46
CA LEU A 96 -4.39 -21.59 28.82
C LEU A 96 -5.30 -22.72 29.34
N PRO A 97 -4.75 -23.89 29.73
CA PRO A 97 -5.55 -24.98 30.26
C PRO A 97 -6.16 -24.62 31.62
N LEU A 98 -7.23 -25.33 32.01
CA LEU A 98 -7.94 -25.09 33.28
C LEU A 98 -7.01 -25.11 34.52
N ASN A 99 -6.01 -25.98 34.52
CA ASN A 99 -5.03 -26.10 35.61
C ASN A 99 -3.78 -25.24 35.37
N GLY A 100 -3.75 -24.43 34.31
CA GLY A 100 -2.56 -23.71 33.86
C GLY A 100 -2.11 -22.63 34.85
N LEU A 101 -3.05 -21.99 35.55
CA LEU A 101 -2.75 -20.99 36.58
C LEU A 101 -2.10 -21.61 37.81
N GLU A 102 -2.58 -22.77 38.27
CA GLU A 102 -2.01 -23.50 39.40
C GLU A 102 -0.57 -23.90 39.09
N ILE A 103 -0.33 -24.47 37.91
CA ILE A 103 1.01 -24.85 37.44
C ILE A 103 1.94 -23.62 37.37
N ALA A 104 1.44 -22.50 36.84
CA ALA A 104 2.21 -21.27 36.74
C ALA A 104 2.59 -20.70 38.13
N GLN A 105 1.67 -20.76 39.11
CA GLN A 105 1.91 -20.32 40.48
C GLN A 105 2.87 -21.26 41.24
N GLU A 106 2.70 -22.57 41.13
CA GLU A 106 3.59 -23.57 41.76
C GLU A 106 5.03 -23.44 41.27
N LYS A 107 5.20 -23.17 39.97
CA LYS A 107 6.50 -22.95 39.33
C LYS A 107 7.05 -21.53 39.53
N GLY A 108 6.28 -20.63 40.14
CA GLY A 108 6.72 -19.27 40.47
C GLY A 108 6.82 -18.31 39.29
N VAL A 109 6.01 -18.50 38.24
CA VAL A 109 5.91 -17.58 37.10
C VAL A 109 5.29 -16.26 37.57
N LYS A 110 5.96 -15.13 37.32
CA LYS A 110 5.53 -13.80 37.80
C LYS A 110 4.63 -13.06 36.83
N GLU A 111 4.80 -13.30 35.54
CA GLU A 111 4.12 -12.55 34.47
C GLU A 111 3.67 -13.51 33.37
N LEU A 112 2.39 -13.43 33.01
CA LEU A 112 1.80 -14.11 31.85
C LEU A 112 1.33 -13.04 30.86
N LYS A 113 1.50 -13.32 29.57
CA LYS A 113 1.13 -12.40 28.49
C LYS A 113 0.11 -13.05 27.59
N PHE A 114 -0.99 -12.36 27.35
CA PHE A 114 -2.11 -12.87 26.57
C PHE A 114 -2.36 -12.02 25.34
N ILE A 115 -2.79 -12.67 24.27
CA ILE A 115 -3.25 -12.02 23.04
C ILE A 115 -4.67 -11.52 23.28
N HIS A 116 -4.91 -10.25 23.00
CA HIS A 116 -6.27 -9.72 22.98
C HIS A 116 -6.98 -10.09 21.67
N ILE A 117 -8.12 -10.77 21.78
CA ILE A 117 -9.03 -11.06 20.66
C ILE A 117 -10.42 -10.56 21.07
N ASP A 118 -11.03 -9.75 20.20
CA ASP A 118 -12.37 -9.22 20.41
C ASP A 118 -13.44 -10.35 20.38
N GLU A 119 -14.59 -10.13 21.03
CA GLU A 119 -15.71 -11.09 21.08
C GLU A 119 -16.22 -11.50 19.69
N ASP A 120 -16.07 -10.62 18.70
CA ASP A 120 -16.47 -10.86 17.30
C ASP A 120 -15.43 -11.69 16.51
N LEU A 121 -14.29 -12.05 17.12
CA LEU A 121 -13.17 -12.81 16.52
C LEU A 121 -12.56 -12.21 15.24
N ASP A 122 -12.89 -10.98 14.88
CA ASP A 122 -12.44 -10.33 13.63
C ASP A 122 -10.91 -10.36 13.47
N ASN A 123 -10.21 -10.20 14.60
CA ASN A 123 -8.76 -10.18 14.72
C ASN A 123 -8.07 -11.55 14.75
N ALA A 124 -8.77 -12.69 14.83
CA ALA A 124 -8.16 -14.01 15.03
C ALA A 124 -7.35 -14.56 13.83
N SER A 125 -7.36 -13.87 12.68
CA SER A 125 -6.83 -14.38 11.40
C SER A 125 -5.38 -14.91 11.47
N ILE A 126 -4.47 -14.20 12.15
CA ILE A 126 -3.07 -14.65 12.26
C ILE A 126 -2.96 -15.88 13.17
N ARG A 127 -3.76 -15.96 14.23
CA ARG A 127 -3.75 -17.10 15.15
C ARG A 127 -4.19 -18.36 14.41
N ASP A 128 -5.33 -18.27 13.73
CA ASP A 128 -5.91 -19.42 13.05
C ASP A 128 -4.99 -19.90 11.91
N THR A 129 -4.29 -18.97 11.26
CA THR A 129 -3.25 -19.30 10.27
C THR A 129 -2.07 -20.04 10.91
N LEU A 130 -1.58 -19.58 12.06
CA LEU A 130 -0.48 -20.23 12.78
C LEU A 130 -0.86 -21.62 13.33
N LEU A 131 -2.14 -21.85 13.68
CA LEU A 131 -2.61 -23.17 14.10
C LEU A 131 -2.62 -24.20 12.95
N MET A 132 -2.81 -23.74 11.71
CA MET A 132 -2.73 -24.59 10.52
C MET A 132 -1.30 -24.79 10.02
N ASP A 133 -0.35 -23.95 10.45
CA ASP A 133 1.04 -24.06 10.06
C ASP A 133 1.75 -25.16 10.86
N HIS A 134 2.48 -26.02 10.16
CA HIS A 134 3.24 -27.12 10.75
C HIS A 134 4.75 -26.87 10.72
N ILE A 135 5.17 -25.69 10.23
CA ILE A 135 6.56 -25.32 10.06
C ILE A 135 7.03 -24.54 11.29
N GLU A 136 7.97 -25.13 12.05
CA GLU A 136 8.49 -24.52 13.28
C GLU A 136 9.77 -23.70 13.06
N SER A 137 10.45 -23.87 11.91
CA SER A 137 11.75 -23.24 11.64
C SER A 137 11.75 -22.38 10.37
N ALA A 138 12.53 -21.29 10.40
CA ALA A 138 12.69 -20.40 9.25
C ALA A 138 13.35 -21.11 8.05
N GLU A 139 14.29 -22.03 8.31
CA GLU A 139 14.95 -22.80 7.26
C GLU A 139 13.94 -23.72 6.54
N ASP A 140 13.08 -24.40 7.29
CA ASP A 140 12.03 -25.25 6.74
C ASP A 140 11.00 -24.43 5.94
N ALA A 141 10.66 -23.23 6.40
CA ALA A 141 9.76 -22.32 5.70
C ALA A 141 10.32 -21.91 4.34
N ILE A 142 11.60 -21.51 4.30
CA ILE A 142 12.30 -21.16 3.06
C ILE A 142 12.38 -22.36 2.11
N MET A 143 12.65 -23.55 2.64
CA MET A 143 12.69 -24.79 1.88
C MET A 143 11.33 -25.14 1.27
N GLU A 144 10.24 -24.96 2.02
CA GLU A 144 8.88 -25.19 1.53
C GLU A 144 8.49 -24.19 0.43
N ILE A 145 8.84 -22.91 0.58
CA ILE A 145 8.66 -21.89 -0.47
C ILE A 145 9.42 -22.30 -1.74
N TYR A 146 10.68 -22.75 -1.61
CA TYR A 146 11.48 -23.20 -2.73
C TYR A 146 10.84 -24.40 -3.45
N ARG A 147 10.38 -25.42 -2.71
CA ARG A 147 9.72 -26.61 -3.29
C ARG A 147 8.45 -26.24 -4.07
N ARG A 148 7.64 -25.32 -3.54
CA ARG A 148 6.41 -24.88 -4.22
C ARG A 148 6.69 -24.13 -5.52
N LEU A 149 7.71 -23.26 -5.53
CA LEU A 149 8.07 -22.48 -6.72
C LEU A 149 8.92 -23.27 -7.72
N ARG A 150 9.69 -24.26 -7.26
CA ARG A 150 10.60 -25.08 -8.08
C ARG A 150 10.47 -26.58 -7.72
N PRO A 151 9.35 -27.23 -8.08
CA PRO A 151 9.08 -28.62 -7.69
C PRO A 151 10.09 -29.63 -8.27
N SER A 152 10.73 -29.29 -9.39
CA SER A 152 11.62 -30.20 -10.13
C SER A 152 13.07 -30.23 -9.63
N ASN A 153 13.50 -29.28 -8.79
CA ASN A 153 14.89 -29.17 -8.36
C ASN A 153 15.03 -29.61 -6.89
N PRO A 154 15.99 -30.49 -6.54
CA PRO A 154 16.20 -30.86 -5.15
C PRO A 154 16.64 -29.61 -4.35
N PRO A 155 15.96 -29.29 -3.23
CA PRO A 155 16.28 -28.11 -2.44
C PRO A 155 17.50 -28.40 -1.54
N THR A 156 18.48 -27.51 -1.55
CA THR A 156 19.49 -27.43 -0.48
C THR A 156 19.26 -26.16 0.34
N PRO A 157 19.53 -26.15 1.65
CA PRO A 157 19.28 -24.97 2.49
C PRO A 157 19.92 -23.70 1.93
N GLU A 158 21.16 -23.80 1.44
CA GLU A 158 21.89 -22.67 0.87
C GLU A 158 21.28 -22.15 -0.44
N THR A 159 20.85 -23.06 -1.34
CA THR A 159 20.24 -22.65 -2.61
C THR A 159 18.86 -22.05 -2.40
N ALA A 160 18.09 -22.60 -1.45
CA ALA A 160 16.78 -22.08 -1.08
C ALA A 160 16.88 -20.69 -0.44
N ALA A 161 17.84 -20.48 0.48
CA ALA A 161 18.06 -19.18 1.12
C ALA A 161 18.49 -18.09 0.12
N LYS A 162 19.42 -18.41 -0.79
CA LYS A 162 19.81 -17.48 -1.87
C LYS A 162 18.64 -17.18 -2.79
N PHE A 163 17.88 -18.21 -3.20
CA PHE A 163 16.69 -18.02 -4.02
C PHE A 163 15.67 -17.11 -3.34
N PHE A 164 15.34 -17.34 -2.07
CA PHE A 164 14.40 -16.51 -1.31
C PHE A 164 14.88 -15.04 -1.21
N SER A 165 16.17 -14.83 -0.94
CA SER A 165 16.76 -13.48 -0.90
C SER A 165 16.63 -12.76 -2.23
N SER A 166 16.96 -13.45 -3.33
CA SER A 166 16.82 -12.92 -4.69
C SER A 166 15.37 -12.63 -5.13
N LEU A 167 14.34 -13.12 -4.44
CA LEU A 167 12.96 -12.81 -4.85
C LEU A 167 12.55 -11.38 -4.51
N PHE A 168 13.01 -10.84 -3.38
CA PHE A 168 12.45 -9.60 -2.82
C PHE A 168 13.48 -8.64 -2.22
N PHE A 169 14.67 -9.12 -1.86
CA PHE A 169 15.64 -8.40 -1.04
C PHE A 169 16.92 -8.00 -1.78
N GLU A 170 17.15 -8.55 -2.98
CA GLU A 170 18.34 -8.25 -3.79
C GLU A 170 18.03 -7.20 -4.87
N PRO A 171 18.78 -6.08 -4.94
CA PRO A 171 18.55 -5.02 -5.94
C PRO A 171 18.77 -5.44 -7.39
N GLU A 172 19.52 -6.52 -7.63
CA GLU A 172 19.81 -7.03 -8.96
C GLU A 172 18.58 -7.70 -9.60
N THR A 173 17.70 -8.25 -8.77
CA THR A 173 16.56 -9.08 -9.19
C THR A 173 15.21 -8.49 -8.83
N TYR A 174 15.15 -7.57 -7.86
CA TYR A 174 13.92 -6.94 -7.42
C TYR A 174 14.08 -5.42 -7.28
N ASP A 175 13.17 -4.67 -7.89
CA ASP A 175 13.19 -3.20 -7.90
C ASP A 175 11.76 -2.67 -7.96
N LEU A 176 11.29 -2.03 -6.88
CA LEU A 176 10.00 -1.34 -6.87
C LEU A 176 9.98 -0.09 -7.74
N SER A 177 11.14 0.44 -8.12
CA SER A 177 11.38 1.84 -8.50
C SER A 177 10.99 2.84 -7.41
N ASP A 178 11.51 4.05 -7.54
CA ASP A 178 11.22 5.16 -6.61
C ASP A 178 9.71 5.44 -6.52
N VAL A 179 8.98 5.26 -7.63
CA VAL A 179 7.52 5.44 -7.69
C VAL A 179 6.81 4.37 -6.88
N GLY A 180 7.19 3.10 -7.02
CA GLY A 180 6.58 2.00 -6.27
C GLY A 180 6.85 2.14 -4.78
N ARG A 181 8.07 2.53 -4.40
CA ARG A 181 8.43 2.83 -3.02
C ARG A 181 7.63 4.01 -2.46
N ALA A 182 7.54 5.12 -3.17
CA ALA A 182 6.76 6.29 -2.75
C ALA A 182 5.28 5.94 -2.56
N LYS A 183 4.71 5.14 -3.46
CA LYS A 183 3.33 4.65 -3.37
C LYS A 183 3.10 3.76 -2.16
N MET A 184 3.99 2.81 -1.92
CA MET A 184 3.91 1.92 -0.76
C MET A 184 4.05 2.72 0.55
N ASN A 185 4.98 3.67 0.60
CA ASN A 185 5.15 4.56 1.75
C ASN A 185 3.90 5.39 2.02
N TYR A 186 3.28 5.97 0.98
CA TYR A 186 2.04 6.72 1.11
C TYR A 186 0.90 5.85 1.64
N LYS A 187 0.70 4.66 1.04
CA LYS A 187 -0.40 3.76 1.39
C LYS A 187 -0.26 3.16 2.79
N LEU A 188 0.93 2.67 3.13
CA LEU A 188 1.24 2.03 4.42
C LEU A 188 1.68 3.02 5.50
N ARG A 189 1.71 4.33 5.18
CA ARG A 189 2.17 5.42 6.05
C ARG A 189 3.57 5.18 6.62
N LEU A 190 4.46 4.69 5.78
CA LEU A 190 5.86 4.42 6.12
C LEU A 190 6.73 5.62 5.76
N ASN A 191 7.76 5.89 6.56
CA ASN A 191 8.74 6.93 6.29
C ASN A 191 10.09 6.30 5.94
N VAL A 192 10.29 6.00 4.67
CA VAL A 192 11.46 5.29 4.13
C VAL A 192 11.99 6.09 2.95
N SER A 193 13.31 6.13 2.75
CA SER A 193 13.85 6.76 1.54
C SER A 193 13.28 6.12 0.29
N THR A 194 12.97 6.94 -0.72
CA THR A 194 12.53 6.49 -2.05
C THR A 194 13.62 5.68 -2.77
N ASP A 195 14.88 5.89 -2.43
CA ASP A 195 16.03 5.19 -3.03
C ASP A 195 16.10 3.72 -2.63
N LEU A 196 15.41 3.31 -1.56
CA LEU A 196 15.39 1.91 -1.14
C LEU A 196 14.29 1.16 -1.88
N THR A 197 14.64 0.57 -3.02
CA THR A 197 13.65 -0.05 -3.92
C THR A 197 13.39 -1.53 -3.67
N VAL A 198 14.21 -2.23 -2.88
CA VAL A 198 13.97 -3.60 -2.42
C VAL A 198 12.96 -3.64 -1.27
N LEU A 199 12.27 -4.77 -1.06
CA LEU A 199 11.37 -4.93 0.08
C LEU A 199 12.14 -5.11 1.39
N ARG A 200 11.53 -4.68 2.49
CA ARG A 200 11.97 -4.96 3.85
C ARG A 200 10.97 -5.83 4.58
N ASN A 201 11.42 -6.49 5.65
CA ASN A 201 10.53 -7.28 6.51
C ASN A 201 9.39 -6.42 7.08
N GLU A 202 9.69 -5.17 7.46
CA GLU A 202 8.70 -4.22 7.97
C GLU A 202 7.64 -3.87 6.91
N ASP A 203 8.02 -3.82 5.63
CA ASP A 203 7.08 -3.53 4.53
C ASP A 203 6.07 -4.68 4.36
N ILE A 204 6.54 -5.92 4.46
CA ILE A 204 5.70 -7.12 4.38
C ILE A 204 4.76 -7.18 5.60
N LEU A 205 5.28 -6.97 6.80
CA LEU A 205 4.48 -6.95 8.03
C LEU A 205 3.43 -5.82 8.01
N ALA A 206 3.79 -4.63 7.55
CA ALA A 206 2.85 -3.52 7.38
C ALA A 206 1.77 -3.81 6.34
N SER A 207 2.13 -4.47 5.23
CA SER A 207 1.17 -4.88 4.19
C SER A 207 0.15 -5.90 4.72
N VAL A 208 0.61 -6.92 5.45
CA VAL A 208 -0.28 -7.91 6.09
C VAL A 208 -1.16 -7.25 7.14
N LYS A 209 -0.61 -6.32 7.93
CA LYS A 209 -1.38 -5.56 8.90
C LYS A 209 -2.47 -4.72 8.23
N TYR A 210 -2.14 -4.00 7.16
CA TYR A 210 -3.12 -3.21 6.40
C TYR A 210 -4.25 -4.10 5.85
N LEU A 211 -3.95 -5.32 5.40
CA LEU A 211 -4.95 -6.28 4.92
C LEU A 211 -5.91 -6.74 6.05
N ILE A 212 -5.37 -6.99 7.25
CA ILE A 212 -6.18 -7.33 8.43
C ILE A 212 -7.04 -6.13 8.83
N ASP A 213 -6.46 -4.94 8.89
CA ASP A 213 -7.15 -3.70 9.25
C ASP A 213 -8.30 -3.38 8.26
N LEU A 214 -8.09 -3.68 6.97
CA LEU A 214 -9.11 -3.60 5.92
C LEU A 214 -10.24 -4.60 6.14
N LYS A 215 -9.92 -5.86 6.46
CA LYS A 215 -10.92 -6.91 6.78
C LYS A 215 -11.78 -6.50 7.98
N ASN A 216 -11.16 -5.90 9.00
CA ASN A 216 -11.83 -5.44 10.22
C ASN A 216 -12.67 -4.17 10.02
N GLY A 217 -12.65 -3.56 8.83
CA GLY A 217 -13.43 -2.37 8.53
C GLY A 217 -12.97 -1.12 9.29
N LEU A 218 -11.68 -1.03 9.64
CA LEU A 218 -11.13 0.20 10.23
C LEU A 218 -11.29 1.34 9.22
N GLY A 219 -11.99 2.41 9.59
CA GLY A 219 -12.37 3.50 8.68
C GLY A 219 -11.20 4.29 8.05
N GLU A 220 -9.98 4.05 8.50
CA GLU A 220 -8.77 4.59 7.89
C GLU A 220 -8.26 3.77 6.69
N CYS A 221 -8.77 2.55 6.52
CA CYS A 221 -8.44 1.63 5.44
C CYS A 221 -9.60 1.55 4.46
N SER A 222 -9.30 1.70 3.18
CA SER A 222 -10.26 1.52 2.09
C SER A 222 -9.72 0.53 1.05
N VAL A 223 -10.65 -0.12 0.36
CA VAL A 223 -10.34 -0.91 -0.84
C VAL A 223 -9.92 0.05 -1.93
N ASP A 224 -8.80 -0.25 -2.59
CA ASP A 224 -8.30 0.57 -3.68
C ASP A 224 -9.11 0.35 -4.96
N ASP A 225 -9.44 1.44 -5.62
CA ASP A 225 -9.96 1.43 -6.98
C ASP A 225 -8.80 1.33 -7.98
N ILE A 226 -8.79 0.27 -8.78
CA ILE A 226 -7.75 -0.01 -9.79
C ILE A 226 -7.85 0.94 -10.99
N ASP A 227 -9.03 1.51 -11.24
CA ASP A 227 -9.31 2.42 -12.35
C ASP A 227 -8.97 3.89 -12.02
N HIS A 228 -8.86 4.22 -10.72
CA HIS A 228 -8.43 5.53 -10.27
C HIS A 228 -7.07 5.91 -10.89
N LEU A 229 -6.95 7.08 -11.55
CA LEU A 229 -5.70 7.52 -12.19
C LEU A 229 -4.54 7.75 -11.23
N GLY A 230 -4.80 7.80 -9.93
CA GLY A 230 -3.75 7.71 -8.92
C GLY A 230 -3.04 6.35 -8.91
N ASN A 231 -3.70 5.27 -9.32
CA ASN A 231 -3.17 3.91 -9.33
C ASN A 231 -2.75 3.44 -10.73
N ARG A 232 -2.97 4.29 -11.74
CA ARG A 232 -2.53 4.07 -13.11
C ARG A 232 -1.46 5.08 -13.50
N ARG A 233 -0.40 4.61 -14.13
CA ARG A 233 0.74 5.43 -14.54
C ARG A 233 0.97 5.29 -16.03
N VAL A 234 1.27 6.40 -16.68
CA VAL A 234 1.73 6.44 -18.07
C VAL A 234 3.21 6.12 -18.11
N ARG A 235 3.57 5.08 -18.86
CA ARG A 235 4.96 4.79 -19.18
C ARG A 235 5.37 5.56 -20.42
N SER A 236 6.45 6.33 -20.31
CA SER A 236 6.99 7.06 -21.45
C SER A 236 7.78 6.13 -22.37
N VAL A 237 8.04 6.58 -23.61
CA VAL A 237 8.91 5.85 -24.54
C VAL A 237 10.32 5.66 -23.94
N GLY A 238 10.82 6.67 -23.21
CA GLY A 238 12.11 6.63 -22.54
C GLY A 238 12.21 5.52 -21.49
N GLU A 239 11.20 5.39 -20.64
CA GLU A 239 11.15 4.32 -19.63
C GLU A 239 11.04 2.93 -20.27
N LEU A 240 10.23 2.79 -21.32
CA LEU A 240 10.06 1.50 -22.00
C LEU A 240 11.36 1.06 -22.67
N ILE A 241 12.07 1.97 -23.34
CA ILE A 241 13.34 1.65 -23.98
C ILE A 241 14.45 1.42 -22.95
N GLU A 242 14.47 2.15 -21.85
CA GLU A 242 15.44 1.96 -20.76
C GLU A 242 15.35 0.54 -20.19
N ASN A 243 14.13 0.05 -19.93
CA ASN A 243 13.92 -1.31 -19.44
C ASN A 243 14.46 -2.37 -20.42
N GLN A 244 14.18 -2.20 -21.72
CA GLN A 244 14.70 -3.09 -22.75
C GLN A 244 16.24 -3.00 -22.85
N TYR A 245 16.77 -1.78 -22.81
CA TYR A 245 18.22 -1.54 -22.84
C TYR A 245 18.93 -2.19 -21.65
N ARG A 246 18.36 -2.09 -20.44
CA ARG A 246 18.86 -2.77 -19.23
C ARG A 246 18.93 -4.28 -19.41
N ILE A 247 17.90 -4.91 -19.99
CA ILE A 247 17.93 -6.35 -20.31
C ILE A 247 19.10 -6.67 -21.26
N GLY A 248 19.34 -5.82 -22.26
CA GLY A 248 20.49 -5.93 -23.16
C GLY A 248 21.83 -5.85 -22.44
N LEU A 249 21.96 -4.92 -21.48
CA LEU A 249 23.16 -4.75 -20.65
C LEU A 249 23.40 -5.95 -19.73
N VAL A 250 22.37 -6.47 -19.07
CA VAL A 250 22.49 -7.67 -18.19
C VAL A 250 22.97 -8.88 -19.00
N ARG A 251 22.48 -9.05 -20.24
CA ARG A 251 22.97 -10.10 -21.15
C ARG A 251 24.44 -9.90 -21.52
N MET A 252 24.83 -8.65 -21.79
CA MET A 252 26.22 -8.31 -22.10
C MET A 252 27.12 -8.55 -20.89
N GLU A 253 26.72 -8.12 -19.70
CA GLU A 253 27.43 -8.31 -18.44
C GLU A 253 27.71 -9.79 -18.17
N ARG A 254 26.70 -10.66 -18.35
CA ARG A 254 26.88 -12.11 -18.20
C ARG A 254 27.92 -12.67 -19.16
N ALA A 255 27.89 -12.27 -20.43
CA ALA A 255 28.86 -12.69 -21.43
C ALA A 255 30.27 -12.18 -21.14
N ILE A 256 30.39 -10.95 -20.60
CA ILE A 256 31.65 -10.37 -20.14
C ILE A 256 32.21 -11.17 -18.96
N LYS A 257 31.41 -11.44 -17.93
CA LYS A 257 31.80 -12.24 -16.75
C LYS A 257 32.29 -13.64 -17.17
N GLU A 258 31.61 -14.28 -18.11
CA GLU A 258 31.99 -15.59 -18.64
C GLU A 258 33.32 -15.53 -19.40
N LYS A 259 33.52 -14.54 -20.29
CA LYS A 259 34.78 -14.34 -21.02
C LYS A 259 35.95 -14.06 -20.09
N MET A 260 35.77 -13.19 -19.09
CA MET A 260 36.80 -12.85 -18.11
C MET A 260 37.21 -14.05 -17.25
N SER A 261 36.32 -15.02 -17.03
CA SER A 261 36.64 -16.24 -16.29
C SER A 261 37.46 -17.25 -17.09
N LEU A 262 37.44 -17.16 -18.43
CA LEU A 262 38.07 -18.14 -19.33
C LEU A 262 39.42 -17.68 -19.90
N GLN A 263 39.71 -16.39 -19.88
CA GLN A 263 40.87 -15.79 -20.56
C GLN A 263 41.81 -15.06 -19.58
N ASP A 264 43.10 -15.00 -19.92
CA ASP A 264 44.11 -14.32 -19.10
C ASP A 264 43.96 -12.80 -19.17
N ILE A 265 43.69 -12.20 -18.01
CA ILE A 265 43.38 -10.77 -17.81
C ILE A 265 44.49 -9.87 -18.35
N GLU A 266 45.75 -10.29 -18.31
CA GLU A 266 46.90 -9.48 -18.73
C GLU A 266 46.95 -9.21 -20.23
N THR A 267 46.35 -10.08 -21.04
CA THR A 267 46.35 -9.96 -22.51
C THR A 267 45.10 -9.28 -23.06
N MET A 268 44.12 -9.01 -22.18
CA MET A 268 42.78 -8.63 -22.58
C MET A 268 42.62 -7.12 -22.68
N MET A 269 42.04 -6.65 -23.79
CA MET A 269 41.68 -5.24 -23.95
C MET A 269 40.17 -5.05 -23.73
N PRO A 270 39.71 -3.92 -23.17
CA PRO A 270 38.29 -3.69 -22.88
C PRO A 270 37.34 -3.83 -24.08
N HIS A 271 37.80 -3.53 -25.30
CA HIS A 271 36.99 -3.66 -26.50
C HIS A 271 36.74 -5.12 -26.93
N ASP A 272 37.56 -6.08 -26.47
CA ASP A 272 37.37 -7.52 -26.75
C ASP A 272 36.21 -8.11 -25.93
N LEU A 273 35.91 -7.48 -24.80
CA LEU A 273 34.81 -7.84 -23.91
C LEU A 273 33.46 -7.33 -24.41
N ILE A 274 33.43 -6.14 -25.00
CA ILE A 274 32.20 -5.45 -25.37
C ILE A 274 31.70 -5.91 -26.73
N ASN A 275 30.51 -6.51 -26.76
CA ASN A 275 29.79 -6.82 -27.99
C ASN A 275 28.48 -6.03 -28.03
N ALA A 276 28.33 -5.12 -28.99
CA ALA A 276 27.13 -4.30 -29.11
C ALA A 276 25.90 -5.06 -29.64
N LYS A 277 26.07 -6.21 -30.30
CA LYS A 277 24.96 -6.94 -30.95
C LYS A 277 23.78 -7.25 -30.02
N PRO A 278 23.96 -7.75 -28.78
CA PRO A 278 22.84 -8.04 -27.88
C PRO A 278 22.02 -6.80 -27.54
N VAL A 279 22.67 -5.64 -27.35
CA VAL A 279 22.00 -4.39 -27.03
C VAL A 279 21.27 -3.83 -28.25
N SER A 280 21.95 -3.76 -29.40
CA SER A 280 21.31 -3.29 -30.65
C SER A 280 20.13 -4.17 -31.08
N ALA A 281 20.22 -5.49 -30.86
CA ALA A 281 19.14 -6.41 -31.17
C ALA A 281 17.87 -6.11 -30.36
N VAL A 282 18.01 -5.86 -29.05
CA VAL A 282 16.88 -5.55 -28.18
C VAL A 282 16.23 -4.21 -28.54
N VAL A 283 17.02 -3.19 -28.90
CA VAL A 283 16.49 -1.90 -29.37
C VAL A 283 15.73 -2.06 -30.70
N ASN A 284 16.31 -2.80 -31.64
CA ASN A 284 15.66 -3.06 -32.94
C ASN A 284 14.39 -3.88 -32.79
N GLU A 285 14.37 -4.86 -31.89
CA GLU A 285 13.18 -5.63 -31.57
C GLU A 285 12.08 -4.72 -30.99
N PHE A 286 12.42 -3.85 -30.04
CA PHE A 286 11.46 -2.90 -29.46
C PHE A 286 10.82 -2.01 -30.54
N PHE A 287 11.59 -1.37 -31.41
CA PHE A 287 10.99 -0.51 -32.44
C PHE A 287 10.37 -1.27 -33.62
N GLY A 288 10.82 -2.50 -33.88
CA GLY A 288 10.38 -3.29 -35.03
C GLY A 288 9.12 -4.11 -34.78
N SER A 289 8.96 -4.70 -33.60
CA SER A 289 7.89 -5.68 -33.31
C SER A 289 6.97 -5.30 -32.15
N SER A 290 7.28 -4.25 -31.39
CA SER A 290 6.42 -3.83 -30.28
C SER A 290 5.06 -3.34 -30.77
N GLN A 291 3.99 -3.75 -30.08
CA GLN A 291 2.62 -3.29 -30.33
C GLN A 291 2.45 -1.77 -30.13
N LEU A 292 3.36 -1.15 -29.37
CA LEU A 292 3.37 0.28 -29.10
C LEU A 292 4.16 1.06 -30.17
N SER A 293 4.97 0.38 -30.98
CA SER A 293 5.67 0.97 -32.13
C SER A 293 4.78 0.86 -33.36
N GLN A 294 3.94 1.86 -33.57
CA GLN A 294 2.94 1.87 -34.64
C GLN A 294 3.36 2.83 -35.76
N PHE A 295 2.91 2.54 -36.98
CA PHE A 295 3.03 3.50 -38.08
C PHE A 295 2.21 4.75 -37.75
N MET A 296 2.85 5.91 -37.89
CA MET A 296 2.21 7.18 -37.59
C MET A 296 1.05 7.44 -38.55
N ASP A 297 -0.13 7.76 -38.01
CA ASP A 297 -1.23 8.30 -38.81
C ASP A 297 -0.86 9.70 -39.33
N GLN A 298 -0.72 9.78 -40.65
CA GLN A 298 -0.26 10.98 -41.38
C GLN A 298 -1.35 11.51 -42.32
N THR A 299 -2.61 11.17 -42.07
CA THR A 299 -3.73 11.62 -42.92
C THR A 299 -3.84 13.14 -42.95
N ASN A 300 -3.66 13.80 -41.80
CA ASN A 300 -3.63 15.26 -41.66
C ASN A 300 -2.88 15.66 -40.37
N PRO A 301 -2.55 16.94 -40.17
CA PRO A 301 -1.80 17.38 -38.98
C PRO A 301 -2.51 17.09 -37.65
N LEU A 302 -3.85 17.09 -37.63
CA LEU A 302 -4.61 16.77 -36.42
C LEU A 302 -4.44 15.28 -36.07
N SER A 303 -4.56 14.37 -37.05
CA SER A 303 -4.31 12.93 -36.87
C SER A 303 -2.91 12.65 -36.33
N GLU A 304 -1.90 13.40 -36.79
CA GLU A 304 -0.53 13.24 -36.30
C GLU A 304 -0.41 13.63 -34.82
N ILE A 305 -1.00 14.77 -34.45
CA ILE A 305 -0.97 15.29 -33.07
C ILE A 305 -1.75 14.37 -32.12
N THR A 306 -2.95 13.94 -32.51
CA THR A 306 -3.79 13.05 -31.69
C THR A 306 -3.12 11.70 -31.50
N HIS A 307 -2.49 11.16 -32.55
CA HIS A 307 -1.78 9.88 -32.47
C HIS A 307 -0.59 9.95 -31.50
N LYS A 308 0.16 11.06 -31.49
CA LYS A 308 1.26 11.29 -30.54
C LYS A 308 0.80 11.49 -29.09
N ARG A 309 -0.43 11.98 -28.88
CA ARG A 309 -1.03 12.21 -27.55
C ARG A 309 -1.92 11.05 -27.06
N ARG A 310 -1.88 9.92 -27.76
CA ARG A 310 -2.67 8.72 -27.45
C ARG A 310 -2.05 7.93 -26.31
N LEU A 311 -2.90 7.44 -25.43
CA LEU A 311 -2.59 6.50 -24.36
C LEU A 311 -3.19 5.13 -24.70
N SER A 312 -2.48 4.08 -24.33
CA SER A 312 -2.91 2.69 -24.55
C SER A 312 -2.79 1.91 -23.26
N ALA A 313 -3.88 1.26 -22.85
CA ALA A 313 -3.88 0.26 -21.79
C ALA A 313 -3.35 -1.10 -22.29
N LEU A 314 -3.19 -1.27 -23.61
CA LEU A 314 -2.66 -2.47 -24.26
C LEU A 314 -1.13 -2.39 -24.35
N GLY A 315 -0.46 -3.55 -24.25
CA GLY A 315 0.97 -3.68 -24.47
C GLY A 315 1.69 -4.44 -23.34
N PRO A 316 3.04 -4.48 -23.37
CA PRO A 316 3.82 -5.18 -22.35
C PRO A 316 3.63 -4.58 -20.96
N GLY A 317 3.12 -5.38 -20.03
CA GLY A 317 2.79 -4.96 -18.66
C GLY A 317 1.42 -4.27 -18.52
N GLY A 318 0.64 -4.18 -19.61
CA GLY A 318 -0.74 -3.70 -19.61
C GLY A 318 -1.76 -4.84 -19.71
N LEU A 319 -2.98 -4.48 -20.11
CA LEU A 319 -4.08 -5.41 -20.32
C LEU A 319 -4.03 -6.05 -21.71
N THR A 320 -4.56 -7.26 -21.84
CA THR A 320 -4.91 -7.83 -23.14
C THR A 320 -6.38 -7.56 -23.44
N ARG A 321 -6.74 -7.50 -24.73
CA ARG A 321 -8.12 -7.22 -25.15
C ARG A 321 -9.15 -8.17 -24.55
N GLU A 322 -8.78 -9.45 -24.39
CA GLU A 322 -9.65 -10.51 -23.87
C GLU A 322 -9.81 -10.46 -22.34
N ARG A 323 -8.82 -9.91 -21.63
CA ARG A 323 -8.84 -9.77 -20.16
C ARG A 323 -9.41 -8.43 -19.70
N ALA A 324 -9.59 -7.49 -20.61
CA ALA A 324 -10.18 -6.19 -20.31
C ALA A 324 -11.70 -6.31 -20.13
N GLY A 325 -12.13 -6.30 -18.86
CA GLY A 325 -13.54 -6.26 -18.47
C GLY A 325 -14.24 -4.95 -18.84
N PHE A 326 -15.48 -4.80 -18.37
CA PHE A 326 -16.27 -3.59 -18.60
C PHE A 326 -15.77 -2.39 -17.78
N GLU A 327 -15.41 -2.61 -16.51
CA GLU A 327 -14.99 -1.58 -15.56
C GLU A 327 -13.81 -0.75 -16.09
N VAL A 328 -12.77 -1.41 -16.61
CA VAL A 328 -11.56 -0.75 -17.13
C VAL A 328 -11.79 0.08 -18.40
N ARG A 329 -12.92 -0.11 -19.08
CA ARG A 329 -13.29 0.63 -20.31
C ARG A 329 -14.19 1.82 -20.02
N ASP A 330 -14.78 1.89 -18.83
CA ASP A 330 -15.72 2.93 -18.46
C ASP A 330 -14.99 4.24 -18.14
N VAL A 331 -15.73 5.34 -18.13
CA VAL A 331 -15.20 6.66 -17.80
C VAL A 331 -15.20 6.83 -16.28
N HIS A 332 -14.01 6.90 -15.70
CA HIS A 332 -13.83 7.17 -14.29
C HIS A 332 -13.83 8.69 -14.00
N SER A 333 -14.31 9.12 -12.83
CA SER A 333 -14.37 10.55 -12.42
C SER A 333 -13.01 11.26 -12.52
N THR A 334 -11.94 10.59 -12.09
CA THR A 334 -10.55 11.06 -12.18
C THR A 334 -10.05 11.34 -13.59
N HIS A 335 -10.72 10.86 -14.64
CA HIS A 335 -10.39 11.21 -16.03
C HIS A 335 -10.61 12.71 -16.31
N TYR A 336 -11.41 13.40 -15.50
CA TYR A 336 -11.71 14.81 -15.65
C TYR A 336 -10.42 15.65 -15.78
N GLY A 337 -10.31 16.38 -16.90
CA GLY A 337 -9.16 17.23 -17.20
C GLY A 337 -7.87 16.48 -17.57
N ARG A 338 -7.86 15.14 -17.56
CA ARG A 338 -6.67 14.29 -17.75
C ARG A 338 -6.76 13.43 -19.00
N ILE A 339 -7.86 12.71 -19.14
CA ILE A 339 -8.16 11.83 -20.27
C ILE A 339 -9.48 12.27 -20.88
N CYS A 340 -9.50 12.43 -22.20
CA CYS A 340 -10.70 12.82 -22.91
C CYS A 340 -11.74 11.69 -22.85
N PRO A 341 -12.96 11.96 -22.35
CA PRO A 341 -14.00 10.93 -22.25
C PRO A 341 -14.66 10.62 -23.61
N VAL A 342 -14.41 11.43 -24.63
CA VAL A 342 -15.06 11.33 -25.95
C VAL A 342 -14.15 10.69 -27.00
N GLU A 343 -12.85 11.02 -27.01
CA GLU A 343 -11.92 10.56 -28.05
C GLU A 343 -11.35 9.17 -27.72
N THR A 344 -12.11 8.15 -28.10
CA THR A 344 -11.74 6.73 -28.09
C THR A 344 -12.19 6.08 -29.42
N PRO A 345 -11.44 5.13 -29.99
CA PRO A 345 -11.94 4.36 -31.12
C PRO A 345 -13.14 3.52 -30.71
N GLU A 346 -14.12 3.42 -31.59
CA GLU A 346 -15.24 2.50 -31.43
C GLU A 346 -14.82 1.03 -31.62
N GLY A 347 -15.69 0.10 -31.20
CA GLY A 347 -15.48 -1.33 -31.39
C GLY A 347 -14.57 -1.97 -30.33
N PRO A 348 -13.74 -2.96 -30.68
CA PRO A 348 -13.04 -3.78 -29.67
C PRO A 348 -12.08 -3.03 -28.75
N ASN A 349 -11.60 -1.86 -29.17
CA ASN A 349 -10.63 -1.04 -28.44
C ASN A 349 -11.25 0.10 -27.63
N ILE A 350 -12.58 0.19 -27.57
CA ILE A 350 -13.27 1.24 -26.80
C ILE A 350 -12.82 1.24 -25.34
N GLY A 351 -12.44 2.41 -24.84
CA GLY A 351 -11.94 2.63 -23.47
C GLY A 351 -10.50 2.14 -23.23
N LEU A 352 -9.91 1.35 -24.13
CA LEU A 352 -8.54 0.82 -24.01
C LEU A 352 -7.50 1.70 -24.69
N ILE A 353 -7.95 2.49 -25.66
CA ILE A 353 -7.17 3.51 -26.33
C ILE A 353 -7.88 4.83 -26.07
N VAL A 354 -7.19 5.73 -25.39
CA VAL A 354 -7.76 7.02 -24.99
C VAL A 354 -6.78 8.13 -25.33
N SER A 355 -7.23 9.37 -25.29
CA SER A 355 -6.40 10.52 -25.65
C SER A 355 -6.23 11.45 -24.45
N LEU A 356 -5.03 12.03 -24.30
CA LEU A 356 -4.79 13.05 -23.29
C LEU A 356 -5.69 14.26 -23.54
N SER A 357 -6.27 14.81 -22.47
CA SER A 357 -6.99 16.08 -22.53
C SER A 357 -6.07 17.25 -22.92
N THR A 358 -6.65 18.38 -23.28
CA THR A 358 -5.95 19.52 -23.90
C THR A 358 -4.80 20.06 -23.04
N TYR A 359 -5.04 20.27 -21.74
CA TYR A 359 -4.06 20.82 -20.81
C TYR A 359 -3.37 19.77 -19.93
N ALA A 360 -3.72 18.50 -20.10
CA ALA A 360 -3.14 17.41 -19.33
C ALA A 360 -1.64 17.25 -19.65
N ARG A 361 -0.85 16.98 -18.61
CA ARG A 361 0.57 16.65 -18.72
C ARG A 361 0.91 15.41 -17.89
N VAL A 362 1.99 14.74 -18.25
CA VAL A 362 2.53 13.62 -17.48
C VAL A 362 3.70 14.14 -16.66
N ASN A 363 3.70 13.89 -15.35
CA ASN A 363 4.78 14.31 -14.45
C ASN A 363 5.97 13.33 -14.49
N GLU A 364 7.02 13.64 -13.74
CA GLU A 364 8.25 12.82 -13.70
C GLU A 364 8.01 11.39 -13.22
N PHE A 365 7.01 11.19 -12.35
CA PHE A 365 6.60 9.88 -11.85
C PHE A 365 5.62 9.16 -12.79
N GLY A 366 5.27 9.74 -13.93
CA GLY A 366 4.36 9.16 -14.92
C GLY A 366 2.86 9.31 -14.59
N PHE A 367 2.48 10.07 -13.58
CA PHE A 367 1.07 10.36 -13.29
C PHE A 367 0.57 11.52 -14.15
N ILE A 368 -0.71 11.47 -14.53
CA ILE A 368 -1.35 12.53 -15.32
C ILE A 368 -1.83 13.63 -14.38
N GLU A 369 -1.39 14.86 -14.64
CA GLU A 369 -1.78 16.05 -13.92
C GLU A 369 -2.62 16.96 -14.80
N THR A 370 -3.51 17.71 -14.17
CA THR A 370 -4.33 18.73 -14.82
C THR A 370 -4.18 20.06 -14.07
N PRO A 371 -4.19 21.21 -14.77
CA PRO A 371 -3.99 22.50 -14.14
C PRO A 371 -5.29 23.07 -13.54
N TYR A 372 -5.15 23.72 -12.39
CA TYR A 372 -6.21 24.47 -11.71
C TYR A 372 -5.72 25.85 -11.30
N ARG A 373 -6.63 26.82 -11.26
CA ARG A 373 -6.41 28.15 -10.67
C ARG A 373 -6.63 28.09 -9.17
N LEU A 374 -5.74 28.70 -8.40
CA LEU A 374 -5.88 28.77 -6.95
C LEU A 374 -6.98 29.76 -6.53
N VAL A 375 -7.75 29.41 -5.52
CA VAL A 375 -8.78 30.27 -4.91
C VAL A 375 -8.41 30.51 -3.45
N ASP A 376 -8.32 31.77 -3.06
CA ASP A 376 -8.13 32.17 -1.67
C ASP A 376 -9.24 33.12 -1.23
N ASN A 377 -9.94 32.75 -0.15
CA ASN A 377 -11.05 33.51 0.44
C ASN A 377 -12.09 34.00 -0.59
N GLY A 378 -12.47 33.11 -1.52
CA GLY A 378 -13.44 33.39 -2.59
C GLY A 378 -12.92 34.25 -3.74
N LYS A 379 -11.62 34.57 -3.79
CA LYS A 379 -10.97 35.26 -4.92
C LYS A 379 -10.12 34.28 -5.71
N VAL A 380 -10.37 34.19 -7.01
CA VAL A 380 -9.62 33.39 -7.96
C VAL A 380 -8.32 34.11 -8.34
N SER A 381 -7.19 33.42 -8.18
CA SER A 381 -5.84 33.86 -8.57
C SER A 381 -5.56 33.53 -10.05
N ASP A 382 -4.61 34.23 -10.67
CA ASP A 382 -4.05 33.84 -11.98
C ASP A 382 -2.95 32.77 -11.86
N GLU A 383 -2.56 32.42 -10.62
CA GLU A 383 -1.61 31.34 -10.36
C GLU A 383 -2.24 29.98 -10.65
N VAL A 384 -1.51 29.18 -11.44
CA VAL A 384 -1.93 27.85 -11.89
C VAL A 384 -1.09 26.77 -11.20
N LYS A 385 -1.76 25.82 -10.57
CA LYS A 385 -1.15 24.64 -9.95
C LYS A 385 -1.62 23.38 -10.67
N PHE A 386 -0.68 22.52 -11.04
CA PHE A 386 -0.99 21.19 -11.58
C PHE A 386 -1.18 20.20 -10.44
N MET A 387 -2.22 19.39 -10.54
CA MET A 387 -2.60 18.43 -9.50
C MET A 387 -2.76 17.03 -10.09
N THR A 388 -2.23 16.04 -9.39
CA THR A 388 -2.49 14.61 -9.65
C THR A 388 -3.90 14.24 -9.20
N ALA A 389 -4.39 13.07 -9.64
CA ALA A 389 -5.72 12.59 -9.24
C ALA A 389 -5.84 12.38 -7.71
N ILE A 390 -4.74 12.04 -7.04
CA ILE A 390 -4.70 11.81 -5.58
C ILE A 390 -4.80 13.12 -4.82
N GLU A 391 -4.06 14.15 -5.25
CA GLU A 391 -4.08 15.46 -4.60
C GLU A 391 -5.42 16.19 -4.82
N GLU A 392 -6.11 15.88 -5.90
CA GLU A 392 -7.41 16.47 -6.26
C GLU A 392 -8.58 15.94 -5.42
N GLU A 393 -8.52 14.68 -4.98
CA GLU A 393 -9.66 13.92 -4.44
C GLU A 393 -10.41 14.63 -3.30
N ASN A 394 -9.68 15.30 -2.41
CA ASN A 394 -10.24 15.94 -1.22
C ASN A 394 -10.52 17.44 -1.40
N GLU A 395 -10.17 18.02 -2.54
CA GLU A 395 -10.23 19.46 -2.78
C GLU A 395 -11.59 19.86 -3.38
N MET A 396 -12.05 21.08 -3.06
CA MET A 396 -13.28 21.63 -3.61
C MET A 396 -12.98 22.49 -4.83
N ILE A 397 -13.44 22.04 -6.00
CA ILE A 397 -13.07 22.62 -7.29
C ILE A 397 -14.30 23.19 -8.00
N ALA A 398 -14.25 24.48 -8.30
CA ALA A 398 -15.29 25.19 -9.04
C ALA A 398 -15.12 25.02 -10.56
N PRO A 399 -16.23 24.87 -11.31
CA PRO A 399 -16.20 24.87 -12.77
C PRO A 399 -15.68 26.18 -13.38
N ALA A 400 -15.09 26.11 -14.58
CA ALA A 400 -14.52 27.28 -15.25
C ALA A 400 -15.57 28.29 -15.74
N ASP A 401 -16.83 27.89 -15.84
CA ASP A 401 -17.94 28.68 -16.39
C ASP A 401 -18.59 29.63 -15.38
N ARG A 402 -18.16 29.57 -14.10
CA ARG A 402 -18.76 30.36 -13.03
C ARG A 402 -18.46 31.86 -13.20
N PRO A 403 -19.46 32.75 -13.07
CA PRO A 403 -19.27 34.19 -13.23
C PRO A 403 -18.40 34.77 -12.11
N LEU A 404 -17.44 35.61 -12.50
CA LEU A 404 -16.54 36.34 -11.62
C LEU A 404 -16.71 37.85 -11.78
N ASP A 405 -16.60 38.57 -10.66
CA ASP A 405 -16.58 40.02 -10.65
C ASP A 405 -15.27 40.58 -11.25
N LYS A 406 -15.18 41.91 -11.43
CA LYS A 406 -13.97 42.58 -11.94
C LYS A 406 -12.72 42.40 -11.06
N LYS A 407 -12.88 41.91 -9.83
CA LYS A 407 -11.79 41.65 -8.87
C LYS A 407 -11.46 40.17 -8.77
N GLY A 408 -12.10 39.30 -9.57
CA GLY A 408 -11.90 37.85 -9.58
C GLY A 408 -12.61 37.11 -8.44
N LYS A 409 -13.63 37.69 -7.80
CA LYS A 409 -14.47 37.00 -6.82
C LYS A 409 -15.68 36.39 -7.47
N PHE A 410 -16.17 35.28 -6.92
CA PHE A 410 -17.42 34.69 -7.36
C PHE A 410 -18.61 35.64 -7.10
N GLU A 411 -19.51 35.75 -8.08
CA GLU A 411 -20.75 36.54 -7.94
C GLU A 411 -21.86 35.77 -7.18
N GLU A 412 -21.82 34.43 -7.23
CA GLU A 412 -22.80 33.54 -6.61
C GLU A 412 -22.47 33.24 -5.13
N GLU A 413 -23.50 33.16 -4.28
CA GLU A 413 -23.34 32.83 -2.85
C GLU A 413 -23.15 31.33 -2.59
N LEU A 414 -23.74 30.48 -3.43
CA LEU A 414 -23.67 29.02 -3.36
C LEU A 414 -23.33 28.47 -4.74
N ILE A 415 -22.21 27.78 -4.83
CA ILE A 415 -21.65 27.29 -6.08
C ILE A 415 -21.62 25.77 -6.03
N SER A 416 -22.10 25.13 -7.09
CA SER A 416 -21.94 23.68 -7.27
C SER A 416 -20.48 23.40 -7.62
N VAL A 417 -19.77 22.74 -6.70
CA VAL A 417 -18.35 22.38 -6.83
C VAL A 417 -18.20 20.87 -6.82
N ARG A 418 -17.14 20.40 -7.47
CA ARG A 418 -16.76 18.98 -7.44
C ARG A 418 -15.84 18.72 -6.25
N ARG A 419 -16.06 17.60 -5.57
CA ARG A 419 -15.18 17.04 -4.55
C ARG A 419 -15.12 15.53 -4.73
N GLY A 420 -13.97 15.01 -5.17
CA GLY A 420 -13.84 13.61 -5.57
C GLY A 420 -14.81 13.25 -6.71
N SER A 421 -15.67 12.25 -6.46
CA SER A 421 -16.74 11.82 -7.37
C SER A 421 -18.03 12.64 -7.26
N ASP A 422 -18.17 13.43 -6.20
CA ASP A 422 -19.45 14.04 -5.83
C ASP A 422 -19.52 15.52 -6.18
N PHE A 423 -20.76 16.01 -6.34
CA PHE A 423 -21.07 17.43 -6.50
C PHE A 423 -21.72 17.96 -5.23
N VAL A 424 -21.12 18.98 -4.63
CA VAL A 424 -21.58 19.60 -3.39
C VAL A 424 -21.80 21.10 -3.61
N SER A 425 -22.76 21.68 -2.92
CA SER A 425 -22.92 23.14 -2.89
C SER A 425 -22.02 23.72 -1.82
N ALA A 426 -21.11 24.62 -2.21
CA ALA A 426 -20.16 25.26 -1.31
C ALA A 426 -20.26 26.78 -1.40
N ILE A 427 -19.92 27.45 -0.31
CA ILE A 427 -19.75 28.90 -0.29
C ILE A 427 -18.38 29.28 -0.88
N PRO A 428 -18.23 30.45 -1.53
CA PRO A 428 -16.97 30.88 -2.14
C PRO A 428 -15.71 30.78 -1.26
N THR A 429 -15.85 30.91 0.06
CA THR A 429 -14.72 30.84 1.01
C THR A 429 -14.15 29.44 1.19
N ASP A 430 -14.96 28.41 0.94
CA ASP A 430 -14.58 27.01 1.14
C ASP A 430 -13.92 26.42 -0.12
N ILE A 431 -14.12 27.07 -1.26
CA ILE A 431 -13.54 26.69 -2.55
C ILE A 431 -12.04 26.96 -2.54
N LYS A 432 -11.25 25.95 -2.93
CA LYS A 432 -9.78 26.03 -2.97
C LYS A 432 -9.24 26.20 -4.37
N MET A 433 -9.95 25.71 -5.38
CA MET A 433 -9.48 25.70 -6.75
C MET A 433 -10.62 25.93 -7.73
N MET A 434 -10.27 26.37 -8.95
CA MET A 434 -11.18 26.53 -10.08
C MET A 434 -10.51 25.97 -11.33
N ASP A 435 -11.31 25.35 -12.19
CA ASP A 435 -10.88 24.93 -13.53
C ASP A 435 -10.26 26.08 -14.32
N VAL A 436 -9.26 25.79 -15.16
CA VAL A 436 -8.58 26.82 -15.96
C VAL A 436 -9.41 27.24 -17.17
N ALA A 437 -10.08 26.28 -17.81
CA ALA A 437 -10.87 26.53 -19.01
C ALA A 437 -11.99 25.47 -19.19
N PRO A 438 -13.13 25.82 -19.80
CA PRO A 438 -14.22 24.86 -20.03
C PRO A 438 -13.83 23.67 -20.92
N ASN A 439 -12.92 23.89 -21.89
CA ASN A 439 -12.43 22.85 -22.80
C ASN A 439 -11.32 21.98 -22.18
N GLN A 440 -10.97 22.16 -20.91
CA GLN A 440 -9.92 21.35 -20.27
C GLN A 440 -10.26 19.86 -20.19
N MET A 441 -11.56 19.53 -20.20
CA MET A 441 -12.04 18.15 -20.11
C MET A 441 -11.84 17.35 -21.41
N VAL A 442 -11.75 18.01 -22.57
CA VAL A 442 -11.66 17.36 -23.88
C VAL A 442 -10.24 17.36 -24.43
N SER A 443 -9.97 16.48 -25.40
CA SER A 443 -8.73 16.40 -26.16
C SER A 443 -8.66 17.44 -27.27
N VAL A 444 -7.49 17.53 -27.92
CA VAL A 444 -7.23 18.49 -29.01
C VAL A 444 -8.15 18.28 -30.23
N ALA A 445 -8.65 17.06 -30.49
CA ALA A 445 -9.56 16.81 -31.59
C ALA A 445 -11.04 17.11 -31.27
N ALA A 446 -11.40 17.08 -29.98
CA ALA A 446 -12.77 17.33 -29.52
C ALA A 446 -12.98 18.77 -29.01
N ALA A 447 -11.89 19.48 -28.69
CA ALA A 447 -11.87 20.92 -28.38
C ALA A 447 -12.11 21.76 -29.63
#